data_AF-M5EIX4-F1
#
_entry.id   AF-M5EIX4-F1
#
_cell.length_a   1.000
_cell.length_b   1.000
_cell.length_c   1.000
_cell.angle_alpha   90.00
_cell.angle_beta   90.00
_cell.angle_gamma   90.00
#
_symmetry.space_group_name_H-M   'P 1'
#
loop_
_entity.id
_entity.type
_entity.pdbx_description
1 polymer ?
#
loop_
_entity_poly.entity_id
_entity_poly.type
_entity_poly.pdbx_seq_one_letter_code
_entity_poly.pdbx_strand_id
1 'polypeptide(L)'
;MNPDARKPLRKRLLDYLLLVIKRKLAYRLLHPQPPRHPAPLTKPVFIVGSAPVSNLPVGFRRDAFTLFTVNGSQSVTARWGMGTPDATFLYVNQLDATKPNALAVRAILTGQETDLLWIVRAHRTMEELRRNIAAFDYRCRDLRNITRHQRMALYEAVMGVPNFEMHLEEKFSTGITAVLYALHNGAPAVIITGIDPGSHGHVYNELNIDRMHIGSDRTTLLALSALGFPLYTSDPHVADSLGLSLWTGQIGRCEVQ
;
A
#
# COMPACT_ATOMS: atom_id res chain seq x y z
N MET A 1 -11.49 -23.17 -13.89
CA MET A 1 -11.80 -22.96 -15.33
C MET A 1 -12.18 -21.51 -15.55
N ASN A 2 -11.45 -20.78 -16.41
CA ASN A 2 -11.77 -19.39 -16.73
C ASN A 2 -13.05 -19.33 -17.59
N PRO A 3 -14.16 -18.75 -17.12
CA PRO A 3 -15.44 -18.71 -17.84
C PRO A 3 -15.35 -17.96 -19.19
N ASP A 4 -14.32 -17.13 -19.39
CA ASP A 4 -14.12 -16.42 -20.65
C ASP A 4 -13.48 -17.27 -21.75
N ALA A 5 -12.96 -18.47 -21.45
CA ALA A 5 -12.23 -19.30 -22.44
C ALA A 5 -13.10 -19.79 -23.62
N ARG A 6 -14.43 -19.67 -23.56
CA ARG A 6 -15.36 -20.10 -24.63
C ARG A 6 -15.82 -19.00 -25.58
N LYS A 7 -15.48 -17.72 -25.35
CA LYS A 7 -15.91 -16.63 -26.25
C LYS A 7 -14.96 -16.48 -27.45
N PRO A 8 -15.48 -16.16 -28.66
CA PRO A 8 -14.64 -15.88 -29.82
C PRO A 8 -13.77 -14.63 -29.58
N LEU A 9 -12.53 -14.65 -30.08
CA LEU A 9 -11.48 -13.66 -29.80
C LEU A 9 -11.94 -12.21 -30.04
N ARG A 10 -12.67 -11.96 -31.13
CA ARG A 10 -13.26 -10.65 -31.47
C ARG A 10 -14.23 -10.11 -30.41
N LYS A 11 -15.04 -10.98 -29.81
CA LYS A 11 -15.99 -10.59 -28.76
C LYS A 11 -15.27 -10.22 -27.47
N ARG A 12 -14.19 -10.92 -27.12
CA ARG A 12 -13.35 -10.56 -25.97
C ARG A 12 -12.67 -9.20 -26.15
N LEU A 13 -12.16 -8.92 -27.36
CA LEU A 13 -11.57 -7.63 -27.70
C LEU A 13 -12.58 -6.48 -27.60
N LEU A 14 -13.81 -6.68 -28.09
CA LEU A 14 -14.86 -5.67 -28.03
C LEU A 14 -15.34 -5.41 -26.59
N ASP A 15 -15.60 -6.49 -25.82
CA ASP A 15 -15.97 -6.41 -24.40
C ASP A 15 -14.88 -5.68 -23.59
N TYR A 16 -13.61 -5.95 -23.92
CA TYR A 16 -12.46 -5.29 -23.30
C TYR A 16 -12.41 -3.80 -23.63
N LEU A 17 -12.54 -3.42 -24.90
CA LEU A 17 -12.54 -2.02 -25.32
C LEU A 17 -13.67 -1.23 -24.64
N LEU A 18 -14.87 -1.82 -24.57
CA LEU A 18 -16.01 -1.23 -23.86
C LEU A 18 -15.73 -1.05 -22.37
N LEU A 19 -15.07 -2.02 -21.73
CA LEU A 19 -14.67 -1.91 -20.32
C LEU A 19 -13.67 -0.77 -20.10
N VAL A 20 -12.68 -0.63 -20.98
CA VAL A 20 -11.69 0.47 -20.93
C VAL A 20 -12.39 1.82 -21.04
N ILE A 21 -13.24 1.98 -22.05
CA ILE A 21 -13.99 3.23 -22.28
C ILE A 21 -14.86 3.54 -21.07
N LYS A 22 -15.64 2.56 -20.59
CA LYS A 22 -16.51 2.73 -19.43
C LYS A 22 -15.73 3.17 -18.19
N ARG A 23 -14.56 2.57 -17.93
CA ARG A 23 -13.73 2.92 -16.77
C ARG A 23 -13.12 4.32 -16.89
N LYS A 24 -12.57 4.66 -18.06
CA LYS A 24 -12.03 6.00 -18.32
C LYS A 24 -13.11 7.07 -18.18
N LEU A 25 -14.29 6.81 -18.75
CA LEU A 25 -15.44 7.71 -18.66
C LEU A 25 -15.93 7.84 -17.22
N ALA A 26 -16.14 6.73 -16.51
CA ALA A 26 -16.55 6.76 -15.11
C ALA A 26 -15.54 7.52 -14.23
N TYR A 27 -14.24 7.31 -14.44
CA TYR A 27 -13.22 8.05 -13.70
C TYR A 27 -13.29 9.56 -13.94
N ARG A 28 -13.41 9.98 -15.22
CA ARG A 28 -13.54 11.39 -15.57
C ARG A 28 -14.83 12.03 -15.04
N LEU A 29 -15.95 11.29 -15.10
CA LEU A 29 -17.24 11.75 -14.63
C LEU A 29 -17.31 11.85 -13.10
N LEU A 30 -16.75 10.86 -12.40
CA LEU A 30 -16.74 10.83 -10.93
C LEU A 30 -15.74 11.81 -10.33
N HIS A 31 -14.72 12.22 -11.11
CA HIS A 31 -13.63 13.10 -10.69
C HIS A 31 -13.15 12.80 -9.25
N PRO A 32 -12.76 11.54 -8.98
CA PRO A 32 -12.47 11.10 -7.62
C PRO A 32 -11.32 11.93 -7.04
N GLN A 33 -11.48 12.34 -5.79
CA GLN A 33 -10.41 13.03 -5.08
C GLN A 33 -9.45 12.02 -4.45
N PRO A 34 -8.14 12.25 -4.51
CA PRO A 34 -7.19 11.44 -3.77
C PRO A 34 -7.49 11.52 -2.26
N PRO A 35 -7.30 10.42 -1.51
CA PRO A 35 -7.57 10.38 -0.09
C PRO A 35 -6.62 11.31 0.68
N ARG A 36 -7.18 12.11 1.59
CA ARG A 36 -6.42 13.06 2.41
C ARG A 36 -6.14 12.53 3.81
N HIS A 37 -4.99 12.89 4.37
CA HIS A 37 -4.67 12.67 5.77
C HIS A 37 -5.46 13.67 6.64
N PRO A 38 -5.96 13.27 7.83
CA PRO A 38 -6.75 14.15 8.68
C PRO A 38 -5.95 15.36 9.21
N ALA A 39 -4.62 15.23 9.28
CA ALA A 39 -3.70 16.27 9.71
C ALA A 39 -2.53 16.38 8.71
N PRO A 40 -1.75 17.48 8.72
CA PRO A 40 -0.53 17.57 7.93
C PRO A 40 0.53 16.54 8.37
N LEU A 41 1.20 15.91 7.41
CA LEU A 41 2.34 15.02 7.68
C LEU A 41 3.63 15.84 7.82
N THR A 42 3.91 16.34 9.03
CA THR A 42 5.08 17.21 9.29
C THR A 42 6.38 16.45 9.58
N LYS A 43 6.30 15.13 9.74
CA LYS A 43 7.42 14.24 10.08
C LYS A 43 7.67 13.26 8.94
N PRO A 44 8.90 12.74 8.78
CA PRO A 44 9.15 11.62 7.89
C PRO A 44 8.18 10.47 8.18
N VAL A 45 7.62 9.90 7.12
CA VAL A 45 6.71 8.77 7.23
C VAL A 45 7.52 7.50 7.07
N PHE A 46 7.49 6.65 8.09
CA PHE A 46 8.06 5.33 8.05
C PHE A 46 6.96 4.30 7.79
N ILE A 47 7.07 3.58 6.67
CA ILE A 47 6.07 2.63 6.19
C ILE A 47 6.62 1.21 6.30
N VAL A 48 5.94 0.39 7.10
CA VAL A 48 6.29 -1.01 7.30
C VAL A 48 5.39 -1.91 6.47
N GLY A 49 6.00 -2.60 5.52
CA GLY A 49 5.40 -3.59 4.65
C GLY A 49 5.44 -4.99 5.23
N SER A 50 5.06 -5.96 4.41
CA SER A 50 4.89 -7.36 4.81
C SER A 50 5.92 -8.31 4.19
N ALA A 51 7.04 -7.84 3.65
CA ALA A 51 8.10 -8.72 3.14
C ALA A 51 8.83 -9.46 4.27
N PRO A 52 9.46 -10.61 3.96
CA PRO A 52 10.16 -11.45 4.95
C PRO A 52 11.26 -10.71 5.72
N VAL A 53 11.97 -9.81 5.04
CA VAL A 53 13.05 -9.01 5.60
C VAL A 53 12.57 -7.57 5.73
N SER A 54 12.75 -7.04 6.93
CA SER A 54 12.49 -5.64 7.27
C SER A 54 13.56 -5.16 8.24
N ASN A 55 14.09 -3.97 8.01
CA ASN A 55 15.10 -3.32 8.83
C ASN A 55 14.55 -2.03 9.46
N LEU A 56 14.90 -1.82 10.74
CA LEU A 56 14.61 -0.57 11.43
C LEU A 56 15.40 0.58 10.77
N PRO A 57 14.79 1.75 10.48
CA PRO A 57 15.50 2.86 9.89
C PRO A 57 16.46 3.47 10.90
N VAL A 58 17.64 3.86 10.41
CA VAL A 58 18.65 4.57 11.21
C VAL A 58 18.03 5.79 11.89
N GLY A 59 18.27 5.91 13.20
CA GLY A 59 17.80 7.04 14.01
C GLY A 59 16.30 7.02 14.32
N PHE A 60 15.60 5.88 14.16
CA PHE A 60 14.19 5.79 14.51
C PHE A 60 13.94 6.22 15.96
N ARG A 61 13.03 7.18 16.14
CA ARG A 61 12.44 7.55 17.43
C ARG A 61 10.94 7.78 17.21
N ARG A 62 10.10 7.25 18.09
CA ARG A 62 8.64 7.25 17.88
C ARG A 62 8.05 8.65 17.68
N ASP A 63 8.62 9.65 18.35
CA ASP A 63 8.26 11.06 18.27
C ASP A 63 8.79 11.77 17.01
N ALA A 64 9.81 11.22 16.35
CA ALA A 64 10.43 11.82 15.16
C ALA A 64 9.80 11.34 13.84
N PHE A 65 9.01 10.26 13.85
CA PHE A 65 8.42 9.66 12.66
C PHE A 65 6.89 9.53 12.79
N THR A 66 6.22 9.57 11.63
CA THR A 66 4.85 9.05 11.49
C THR A 66 4.94 7.60 11.03
N LEU A 67 4.37 6.67 11.81
CA LEU A 67 4.44 5.23 11.57
C LEU A 67 3.20 4.75 10.83
N PHE A 68 3.39 4.24 9.60
CA PHE A 68 2.35 3.53 8.86
C PHE A 68 2.66 2.03 8.77
N THR A 69 1.64 1.21 8.92
CA THR A 69 1.72 -0.25 8.75
C THR A 69 0.82 -0.73 7.61
N VAL A 70 1.26 -1.75 6.89
CA VAL A 70 0.52 -2.39 5.80
C VAL A 70 0.12 -3.81 6.19
N ASN A 71 -1.17 -4.15 6.06
CA ASN A 71 -1.74 -5.46 6.43
C ASN A 71 -1.26 -5.92 7.82
N GLY A 72 -0.76 -7.16 7.94
CA GLY A 72 -0.24 -7.75 9.19
C GLY A 72 1.19 -7.34 9.56
N SER A 73 1.72 -6.25 9.02
CA SER A 73 3.09 -5.77 9.35
C SER A 73 3.25 -5.25 10.78
N GLN A 74 2.15 -5.10 11.54
CA GLN A 74 2.23 -4.84 12.98
C GLN A 74 2.97 -5.94 13.75
N SER A 75 3.07 -7.16 13.21
CA SER A 75 3.96 -8.20 13.73
C SER A 75 5.44 -7.77 13.77
N VAL A 76 5.88 -6.98 12.78
CA VAL A 76 7.24 -6.45 12.69
C VAL A 76 7.43 -5.29 13.67
N THR A 77 6.49 -4.33 13.68
CA THR A 77 6.60 -3.15 14.55
C THR A 77 6.46 -3.48 16.03
N ALA A 78 5.69 -4.51 16.38
CA ALA A 78 5.58 -5.02 17.75
C ALA A 78 6.93 -5.56 18.24
N ARG A 79 7.69 -6.28 17.40
CA ARG A 79 9.04 -6.78 17.74
C ARG A 79 10.04 -5.65 17.98
N TRP A 80 9.81 -4.48 17.37
CA TRP A 80 10.62 -3.27 17.57
C TRP A 80 10.11 -2.37 18.70
N GLY A 81 9.01 -2.74 19.39
CA GLY A 81 8.46 -1.94 20.48
C GLY A 81 7.95 -0.57 20.05
N MET A 82 7.47 -0.41 18.81
CA MET A 82 7.06 0.91 18.27
C MET A 82 5.71 1.43 18.77
N GLY A 83 4.95 0.58 19.47
CA GLY A 83 3.60 0.91 19.93
C GLY A 83 2.60 1.04 18.78
N THR A 84 1.55 1.82 19.03
CA THR A 84 0.41 2.00 18.13
C THR A 84 0.81 2.78 16.86
N PRO A 85 0.56 2.23 15.65
CA PRO A 85 0.76 2.94 14.38
C PRO A 85 -0.19 4.12 14.21
N ASP A 86 0.31 5.21 13.63
CA ASP A 86 -0.48 6.40 13.28
C ASP A 86 -1.50 6.09 12.18
N ALA A 87 -1.17 5.17 11.26
CA ALA A 87 -2.15 4.61 10.34
C ALA A 87 -1.83 3.17 9.92
N THR A 88 -2.87 2.39 9.64
CA THR A 88 -2.76 1.07 9.00
C THR A 88 -3.52 1.03 7.69
N PHE A 89 -2.88 0.51 6.65
CA PHE A 89 -3.49 0.24 5.34
C PHE A 89 -3.76 -1.26 5.22
N LEU A 90 -5.03 -1.64 5.30
CA LEU A 90 -5.47 -3.03 5.26
C LEU A 90 -6.19 -3.33 3.94
N TYR A 91 -5.72 -4.32 3.19
CA TYR A 91 -6.43 -4.77 1.99
C TYR A 91 -7.77 -5.42 2.36
N VAL A 92 -8.87 -5.04 1.70
CA VAL A 92 -10.22 -5.53 2.03
C VAL A 92 -10.35 -7.06 2.08
N ASN A 93 -9.57 -7.80 1.28
CA ASN A 93 -9.63 -9.26 1.29
C ASN A 93 -9.03 -9.88 2.56
N GLN A 94 -8.28 -9.14 3.36
CA GLN A 94 -7.80 -9.61 4.67
C GLN A 94 -8.91 -9.65 5.72
N LEU A 95 -10.09 -9.09 5.41
CA LEU A 95 -11.30 -9.24 6.23
C LEU A 95 -12.05 -10.56 5.94
N ASP A 96 -11.65 -11.31 4.93
CA ASP A 96 -12.32 -12.55 4.51
C ASP A 96 -11.88 -13.74 5.38
N ALA A 97 -12.68 -14.08 6.39
CA ALA A 97 -12.42 -15.16 7.34
C ALA A 97 -12.27 -16.56 6.73
N THR A 98 -12.52 -16.74 5.44
CA THR A 98 -12.43 -18.04 4.77
C THR A 98 -11.06 -18.33 4.17
N LYS A 99 -10.19 -17.31 4.06
CA LYS A 99 -8.89 -17.44 3.37
C LYS A 99 -7.75 -17.62 4.37
N PRO A 100 -6.84 -18.60 4.18
CA PRO A 100 -5.70 -18.82 5.09
C PRO A 100 -4.86 -17.56 5.33
N ASN A 101 -4.55 -16.80 4.27
CA ASN A 101 -3.81 -15.53 4.37
C ASN A 101 -4.52 -14.49 5.26
N ALA A 102 -5.84 -14.38 5.11
CA ALA A 102 -6.64 -13.45 5.89
C ALA A 102 -6.74 -13.88 7.35
N LEU A 103 -6.82 -15.19 7.62
CA LEU A 103 -6.76 -15.74 8.98
C LEU A 103 -5.42 -15.43 9.65
N ALA A 104 -4.30 -15.58 8.94
CA ALA A 104 -2.96 -15.25 9.46
C ALA A 104 -2.83 -13.75 9.79
N VAL A 105 -3.27 -12.87 8.87
CA VAL A 105 -3.27 -11.41 9.11
C VAL A 105 -4.18 -11.05 10.29
N ARG A 106 -5.37 -11.63 10.39
CA ARG A 106 -6.29 -11.37 11.51
C ARG A 106 -5.69 -11.82 12.83
N ALA A 107 -5.09 -13.00 12.89
CA ALA A 107 -4.44 -13.51 14.10
C ALA A 107 -3.34 -12.55 14.60
N ILE A 108 -2.57 -11.95 13.70
CA ILE A 108 -1.56 -10.94 14.05
C ILE A 108 -2.19 -9.65 14.58
N LEU A 109 -3.29 -9.22 13.97
CA LEU A 109 -3.96 -7.97 14.33
C LEU A 109 -4.90 -8.10 15.54
N THR A 110 -5.19 -9.33 16.00
CA THR A 110 -6.03 -9.55 17.18
C THR A 110 -5.46 -8.86 18.41
N GLY A 111 -6.27 -8.04 19.07
CA GLY A 111 -5.89 -7.25 20.25
C GLY A 111 -5.02 -6.03 19.95
N GLN A 112 -4.55 -5.88 18.71
CA GLN A 112 -3.77 -4.72 18.26
C GLN A 112 -4.67 -3.52 17.98
N GLU A 113 -4.04 -2.37 17.74
CA GLU A 113 -4.74 -1.14 17.43
C GLU A 113 -3.98 -0.25 16.46
N THR A 114 -4.67 0.76 15.91
CA THR A 114 -4.13 1.86 15.10
C THR A 114 -4.95 3.13 15.29
N ASP A 115 -4.35 4.30 15.09
CA ASP A 115 -5.11 5.55 15.12
C ASP A 115 -6.02 5.69 13.88
N LEU A 116 -5.49 5.49 12.67
CA LEU A 116 -6.26 5.59 11.43
C LEU A 116 -6.20 4.29 10.61
N LEU A 117 -7.34 3.62 10.44
CA LEU A 117 -7.44 2.43 9.59
C LEU A 117 -8.02 2.77 8.22
N TRP A 118 -7.23 2.55 7.17
CA TRP A 118 -7.66 2.60 5.78
C TRP A 118 -7.97 1.18 5.26
N ILE A 119 -9.23 0.92 4.92
CA ILE A 119 -9.59 -0.29 4.17
C ILE A 119 -9.43 -0.03 2.67
N VAL A 120 -8.40 -0.64 2.10
CA VAL A 120 -8.00 -0.46 0.71
C VAL A 120 -8.81 -1.37 -0.21
N ARG A 121 -9.39 -0.78 -1.25
CA ARG A 121 -10.30 -1.40 -2.24
C ARG A 121 -11.63 -1.88 -1.66
N ALA A 122 -12.12 -1.22 -0.60
CA ALA A 122 -13.43 -1.54 -0.03
C ALA A 122 -14.56 -1.26 -1.04
N HIS A 123 -15.53 -2.17 -1.06
CA HIS A 123 -16.81 -2.06 -1.78
C HIS A 123 -17.99 -2.44 -0.86
N ARG A 124 -17.73 -2.42 0.45
CA ARG A 124 -18.64 -2.77 1.54
C ARG A 124 -19.10 -1.50 2.25
N THR A 125 -20.23 -1.57 2.95
CA THR A 125 -20.70 -0.42 3.75
C THR A 125 -19.79 -0.20 4.96
N MET A 126 -19.81 1.01 5.52
CA MET A 126 -18.98 1.28 6.71
C MET A 126 -19.37 0.44 7.92
N GLU A 127 -20.66 0.13 8.07
CA GLU A 127 -21.15 -0.77 9.13
C GLU A 127 -20.61 -2.19 8.98
N GLU A 128 -20.60 -2.73 7.75
CA GLU A 128 -20.02 -4.04 7.47
C GLU A 128 -18.52 -4.06 7.77
N LEU A 129 -17.79 -3.00 7.42
CA LEU A 129 -16.37 -2.89 7.73
C LEU A 129 -16.14 -2.89 9.24
N ARG A 130 -16.89 -2.07 10.00
CA ARG A 130 -16.80 -2.03 11.48
C ARG A 130 -17.07 -3.39 12.11
N ARG A 131 -18.13 -4.09 11.67
CA ARG A 131 -18.43 -5.45 12.16
C ARG A 131 -17.30 -6.43 11.88
N ASN A 132 -16.75 -6.43 10.65
CA ASN A 132 -15.67 -7.34 10.28
C ASN A 132 -14.39 -7.06 11.08
N ILE A 133 -14.07 -5.80 11.36
CA ILE A 133 -12.92 -5.40 12.18
C ILE A 133 -13.11 -5.84 13.64
N ALA A 134 -14.29 -5.58 14.22
CA ALA A 134 -14.62 -5.98 15.58
C ALA A 134 -14.60 -7.50 15.77
N ALA A 135 -14.89 -8.28 14.73
CA ALA A 135 -14.92 -9.74 14.77
C ALA A 135 -13.55 -10.42 15.02
N PHE A 136 -12.46 -9.67 15.08
CA PHE A 136 -11.14 -10.17 15.51
C PHE A 136 -10.45 -9.23 16.50
N ASP A 137 -11.21 -8.42 17.24
CA ASP A 137 -10.69 -7.53 18.29
C ASP A 137 -9.54 -6.61 17.82
N TYR A 138 -9.64 -6.09 16.59
CA TYR A 138 -8.72 -5.05 16.13
C TYR A 138 -9.35 -3.68 16.33
N ARG A 139 -8.66 -2.79 17.03
CA ARG A 139 -9.20 -1.46 17.37
C ARG A 139 -8.66 -0.38 16.44
N CYS A 140 -9.53 0.55 16.05
CA CYS A 140 -9.12 1.74 15.33
C CYS A 140 -9.88 2.98 15.82
N ARG A 141 -9.19 4.11 15.98
CA ARG A 141 -9.84 5.37 16.40
C ARG A 141 -10.66 5.97 15.26
N ASP A 142 -10.10 5.99 14.04
CA ASP A 142 -10.78 6.42 12.83
C ASP A 142 -10.74 5.31 11.77
N LEU A 143 -11.88 5.05 11.12
CA LEU A 143 -12.04 4.03 10.10
C LEU A 143 -12.50 4.68 8.80
N ARG A 144 -11.69 4.50 7.74
CA ARG A 144 -11.97 5.03 6.41
C ARG A 144 -11.75 3.97 5.34
N ASN A 145 -12.22 4.25 4.12
CA ASN A 145 -12.01 3.40 2.96
C ASN A 145 -11.33 4.15 1.82
N ILE A 146 -10.46 3.43 1.10
CA ILE A 146 -9.91 3.90 -0.18
C ILE A 146 -10.51 3.04 -1.28
N THR A 147 -11.37 3.63 -2.10
CA THR A 147 -11.94 2.97 -3.29
C THR A 147 -10.90 2.82 -4.39
N ARG A 148 -11.20 2.00 -5.41
CA ARG A 148 -10.33 1.91 -6.59
C ARG A 148 -10.13 3.28 -7.26
N HIS A 149 -11.20 4.04 -7.43
CA HIS A 149 -11.14 5.36 -8.05
C HIS A 149 -10.26 6.34 -7.28
N GLN A 150 -10.30 6.30 -5.94
CA GLN A 150 -9.42 7.11 -5.10
C GLN A 150 -7.95 6.66 -5.20
N ARG A 151 -7.67 5.37 -5.37
CA ARG A 151 -6.31 4.89 -5.65
C ARG A 151 -5.78 5.38 -7.00
N MET A 152 -6.63 5.39 -8.02
CA MET A 152 -6.29 5.92 -9.34
C MET A 152 -6.00 7.42 -9.27
N ALA A 153 -6.84 8.17 -8.54
CA ALA A 153 -6.63 9.60 -8.28
C ALA A 153 -5.34 9.88 -7.52
N LEU A 154 -5.02 9.02 -6.55
CA LEU A 154 -3.78 9.11 -5.79
C LEU A 154 -2.55 8.88 -6.67
N TYR A 155 -2.61 7.88 -7.55
CA TYR A 155 -1.55 7.61 -8.51
C TYR A 155 -1.38 8.79 -9.48
N GLU A 156 -2.45 9.30 -10.07
CA GLU A 156 -2.40 10.44 -11.00
C GLU A 156 -1.88 11.72 -10.32
N ALA A 157 -2.31 12.00 -9.10
CA ALA A 157 -1.88 13.18 -8.35
C ALA A 157 -0.38 13.19 -8.01
N VAL A 158 0.25 12.02 -7.89
CA VAL A 158 1.68 11.89 -7.58
C VAL A 158 2.52 11.70 -8.85
N MET A 159 2.06 10.84 -9.76
CA MET A 159 2.81 10.45 -10.96
C MET A 159 2.57 11.37 -12.16
N GLY A 160 1.57 12.25 -12.11
CA GLY A 160 1.17 13.12 -13.21
C GLY A 160 0.47 12.40 -14.37
N VAL A 161 0.29 11.07 -14.28
CA VAL A 161 -0.36 10.24 -15.30
C VAL A 161 -1.33 9.25 -14.66
N PRO A 162 -2.49 8.97 -15.29
CA PRO A 162 -3.47 8.05 -14.71
C PRO A 162 -3.05 6.59 -14.86
N ASN A 163 -3.26 5.80 -13.80
CA ASN A 163 -3.25 4.34 -13.85
C ASN A 163 -4.69 3.83 -13.69
N PHE A 164 -5.21 3.06 -14.66
CA PHE A 164 -6.60 2.58 -14.68
C PHE A 164 -6.81 1.19 -14.08
N GLU A 165 -5.74 0.54 -13.61
CA GLU A 165 -5.75 -0.83 -13.05
C GLU A 165 -6.56 -1.80 -13.92
N MET A 166 -6.35 -1.76 -15.25
CA MET A 166 -7.04 -2.60 -16.24
C MET A 166 -6.65 -4.06 -16.07
N HIS A 167 -5.35 -4.30 -15.91
CA HIS A 167 -4.75 -5.62 -15.79
C HIS A 167 -4.19 -5.90 -14.40
N LEU A 168 -3.80 -7.15 -14.13
CA LEU A 168 -3.20 -7.53 -12.83
C LEU A 168 -1.85 -6.85 -12.64
N GLU A 169 -1.11 -6.71 -13.74
CA GLU A 169 0.20 -6.11 -13.90
C GLU A 169 0.19 -4.59 -13.73
N GLU A 170 -0.99 -3.95 -13.86
CA GLU A 170 -1.17 -2.51 -13.62
C GLU A 170 -1.60 -2.22 -12.17
N LYS A 171 -2.07 -3.22 -11.43
CA LYS A 171 -2.48 -3.06 -10.04
C LYS A 171 -1.24 -3.00 -9.18
N PHE A 172 -1.05 -1.88 -8.49
CA PHE A 172 -0.04 -1.76 -7.45
C PHE A 172 -0.55 -2.30 -6.11
N SER A 173 0.36 -2.59 -5.18
CA SER A 173 0.02 -3.15 -3.87
C SER A 173 -0.53 -2.12 -2.87
N THR A 174 -0.96 -2.62 -1.71
CA THR A 174 -1.30 -1.78 -0.55
C THR A 174 -0.09 -1.01 -0.04
N GLY A 175 1.13 -1.57 -0.15
CA GLY A 175 2.36 -0.87 0.24
C GLY A 175 2.61 0.35 -0.64
N ILE A 176 2.51 0.20 -1.95
CA ILE A 176 2.59 1.33 -2.88
C ILE A 176 1.46 2.33 -2.66
N THR A 177 0.25 1.86 -2.31
CA THR A 177 -0.85 2.77 -1.95
C THR A 177 -0.48 3.64 -0.74
N ALA A 178 0.16 3.08 0.29
CA ALA A 178 0.63 3.84 1.45
C ALA A 178 1.76 4.83 1.09
N VAL A 179 2.68 4.45 0.20
CA VAL A 179 3.75 5.34 -0.31
C VAL A 179 3.17 6.54 -1.04
N LEU A 180 2.32 6.30 -2.04
CA LEU A 180 1.68 7.37 -2.80
C LEU A 180 0.82 8.25 -1.89
N TYR A 181 0.17 7.65 -0.88
CA TYR A 181 -0.62 8.39 0.10
C TYR A 181 0.25 9.35 0.91
N ALA A 182 1.39 8.89 1.43
CA ALA A 182 2.30 9.71 2.21
C ALA A 182 2.85 10.87 1.38
N LEU A 183 3.31 10.60 0.15
CA LEU A 183 3.83 11.63 -0.77
C LEU A 183 2.76 12.66 -1.13
N HIS A 184 1.57 12.22 -1.52
CA HIS A 184 0.46 13.11 -1.86
C HIS A 184 0.06 14.02 -0.70
N ASN A 185 0.16 13.52 0.53
CA ASN A 185 -0.20 14.26 1.75
C ASN A 185 0.98 15.08 2.33
N GLY A 186 2.04 15.28 1.55
CA GLY A 186 3.11 16.22 1.87
C GLY A 186 4.14 15.73 2.87
N ALA A 187 4.30 14.39 3.02
CA ALA A 187 5.36 13.85 3.86
C ALA A 187 6.74 14.40 3.42
N PRO A 188 7.56 14.94 4.34
CA PRO A 188 8.87 15.50 3.99
C PRO A 188 9.86 14.43 3.50
N ALA A 189 9.67 13.18 3.93
CA ALA A 189 10.35 12.00 3.41
C ALA A 189 9.48 10.76 3.64
N VAL A 190 9.64 9.76 2.77
CA VAL A 190 9.00 8.44 2.91
C VAL A 190 10.09 7.39 2.99
N ILE A 191 10.12 6.65 4.09
CA ILE A 191 11.06 5.55 4.32
C ILE A 191 10.26 4.25 4.31
N ILE A 192 10.58 3.34 3.41
CA ILE A 192 9.94 2.03 3.32
C ILE A 192 10.82 0.94 3.92
N THR A 193 10.18 -0.05 4.55
CA THR A 193 10.80 -1.34 4.91
C THR A 193 9.80 -2.45 4.65
N GLY A 194 10.24 -3.66 4.35
CA GLY A 194 9.35 -4.78 4.10
C GLY A 194 8.49 -4.58 2.84
N ILE A 195 8.88 -3.68 1.95
CA ILE A 195 8.25 -3.42 0.64
C ILE A 195 9.29 -3.71 -0.43
N ASP A 196 9.43 -5.00 -0.74
CA ASP A 196 10.41 -5.51 -1.69
C ASP A 196 9.71 -6.21 -2.88
N PRO A 197 9.66 -5.58 -4.07
CA PRO A 197 9.14 -6.22 -5.29
C PRO A 197 9.91 -7.48 -5.70
N GLY A 198 11.18 -7.65 -5.32
CA GLY A 198 11.99 -8.84 -5.62
C GLY A 198 11.78 -10.02 -4.65
N SER A 199 11.19 -9.77 -3.48
CA SER A 199 10.93 -10.82 -2.48
C SER A 199 9.78 -11.75 -2.88
N HIS A 200 9.96 -13.05 -2.62
CA HIS A 200 8.89 -14.05 -2.68
C HIS A 200 8.25 -14.17 -1.28
N GLY A 201 6.91 -14.15 -1.20
CA GLY A 201 6.15 -14.37 0.04
C GLY A 201 5.84 -13.15 0.93
N HIS A 202 5.29 -13.43 2.12
CA HIS A 202 4.91 -12.47 3.15
C HIS A 202 5.44 -12.92 4.53
N VAL A 203 5.83 -12.00 5.42
CA VAL A 203 6.38 -12.27 6.78
C VAL A 203 5.49 -13.21 7.61
N TYR A 204 4.20 -13.26 7.29
CA TYR A 204 3.17 -13.99 8.02
C TYR A 204 2.64 -15.24 7.31
N ASN A 205 3.29 -15.71 6.23
CA ASN A 205 2.89 -16.93 5.53
C ASN A 205 4.10 -17.82 5.20
N GLU A 206 4.08 -19.07 5.68
CA GLU A 206 4.91 -20.18 5.19
C GLU A 206 4.45 -20.69 3.80
N LEU A 207 3.31 -20.18 3.31
CA LEU A 207 2.63 -20.68 2.10
C LEU A 207 3.23 -20.21 0.77
N ASN A 208 4.34 -19.46 0.78
CA ASN A 208 5.10 -19.03 -0.40
C ASN A 208 4.25 -18.56 -1.61
N ILE A 209 3.13 -17.87 -1.33
CA ILE A 209 2.17 -17.44 -2.37
C ILE A 209 2.83 -16.31 -3.18
N ASP A 210 2.90 -16.49 -4.50
CA ASP A 210 3.48 -15.53 -5.44
C ASP A 210 2.83 -14.14 -5.31
N ARG A 211 3.68 -13.11 -5.27
CA ARG A 211 3.23 -11.71 -5.28
C ARG A 211 2.75 -11.34 -6.68
N MET A 212 1.45 -11.08 -6.82
CA MET A 212 0.83 -10.72 -8.11
C MET A 212 1.22 -9.32 -8.66
N HIS A 213 1.94 -8.49 -7.90
CA HIS A 213 2.14 -7.06 -8.19
C HIS A 213 3.61 -6.64 -8.37
N ILE A 214 4.51 -7.59 -8.57
CA ILE A 214 5.97 -7.35 -8.61
C ILE A 214 6.34 -6.28 -9.67
N GLY A 215 5.81 -6.41 -10.89
CA GLY A 215 6.13 -5.51 -12.00
C GLY A 215 5.67 -4.07 -11.77
N SER A 216 4.42 -3.85 -11.36
CA SER A 216 3.88 -2.51 -11.07
C SER A 216 4.55 -1.85 -9.89
N ASP A 217 4.82 -2.59 -8.81
CA ASP A 217 5.39 -2.02 -7.60
C ASP A 217 6.82 -1.56 -7.86
N ARG A 218 7.63 -2.40 -8.52
CA ARG A 218 8.97 -2.04 -8.98
C ARG A 218 8.96 -0.80 -9.88
N THR A 219 8.11 -0.81 -10.90
CA THR A 219 8.01 0.31 -11.85
C THR A 219 7.62 1.61 -11.15
N THR A 220 6.69 1.55 -10.19
CA THR A 220 6.24 2.73 -9.44
C THR A 220 7.36 3.28 -8.56
N LEU A 221 8.06 2.43 -7.80
CA LEU A 221 9.16 2.88 -6.92
C LEU A 221 10.31 3.52 -7.72
N LEU A 222 10.70 2.90 -8.85
CA LEU A 222 11.72 3.44 -9.75
C LEU A 222 11.30 4.79 -10.33
N ALA A 223 10.05 4.90 -10.78
CA ALA A 223 9.53 6.16 -11.34
C ALA A 223 9.46 7.26 -10.26
N LEU A 224 9.06 6.94 -9.03
CA LEU A 224 9.09 7.90 -7.91
C LEU A 224 10.51 8.40 -7.62
N SER A 225 11.49 7.49 -7.60
CA SER A 225 12.90 7.86 -7.41
C SER A 225 13.41 8.73 -8.56
N ALA A 226 13.11 8.37 -9.81
CA ALA A 226 13.50 9.14 -10.99
C ALA A 226 12.85 10.54 -11.06
N LEU A 227 11.65 10.70 -10.50
CA LEU A 227 10.96 11.99 -10.35
C LEU A 227 11.51 12.84 -9.20
N GLY A 228 12.50 12.36 -8.45
CA GLY A 228 13.13 13.10 -7.36
C GLY A 228 12.30 13.17 -6.08
N PHE A 229 11.31 12.28 -5.89
CA PHE A 229 10.60 12.21 -4.62
C PHE A 229 11.55 11.78 -3.48
N PRO A 230 11.37 12.28 -2.25
CA PRO A 230 12.20 11.92 -1.09
C PRO A 230 11.83 10.52 -0.56
N LEU A 231 12.03 9.51 -1.39
CA LEU A 231 11.73 8.11 -1.14
C LEU A 231 13.02 7.34 -0.83
N TYR A 232 13.02 6.67 0.31
CA TYR A 232 14.15 5.90 0.83
C TYR A 232 13.69 4.51 1.24
N THR A 233 14.62 3.57 1.30
CA THR A 233 14.41 2.27 1.95
C THR A 233 15.30 2.16 3.19
N SER A 234 14.88 1.44 4.22
CA SER A 234 15.78 1.00 5.30
C SER A 234 16.33 -0.41 5.09
N ASP A 235 15.90 -1.10 4.05
CA ASP A 235 16.35 -2.46 3.72
C ASP A 235 17.52 -2.40 2.72
N PRO A 236 18.76 -2.78 3.10
CA PRO A 236 19.93 -2.68 2.23
C PRO A 236 19.78 -3.44 0.91
N HIS A 237 19.20 -4.64 0.94
CA HIS A 237 18.97 -5.43 -0.26
C HIS A 237 18.02 -4.75 -1.26
N VAL A 238 17.02 -4.01 -0.76
CA VAL A 238 16.09 -3.25 -1.62
C VAL A 238 16.82 -2.05 -2.24
N ALA A 239 17.70 -1.40 -1.48
CA ALA A 239 18.53 -0.31 -2.01
C ALA A 239 19.40 -0.81 -3.16
N ASP A 240 20.11 -1.93 -2.95
CA ASP A 240 21.01 -2.51 -3.95
C ASP A 240 20.27 -3.01 -5.20
N SER A 241 19.13 -3.70 -5.03
CA SER A 241 18.40 -4.34 -6.13
C SER A 241 17.55 -3.38 -6.97
N LEU A 242 17.04 -2.30 -6.36
CA LEU A 242 16.21 -1.30 -7.04
C LEU A 242 16.94 0.01 -7.33
N GLY A 243 18.12 0.24 -6.76
CA GLY A 243 18.80 1.53 -6.83
C GLY A 243 18.08 2.63 -6.03
N LEU A 244 17.25 2.26 -5.04
CA LEU A 244 16.64 3.24 -4.13
C LEU A 244 17.69 3.74 -3.12
N SER A 245 17.58 5.01 -2.73
CA SER A 245 18.44 5.57 -1.68
C SER A 245 18.21 4.85 -0.35
N LEU A 246 19.29 4.37 0.28
CA LEU A 246 19.25 3.85 1.63
C LEU A 246 19.09 5.00 2.64
N TRP A 247 18.21 4.86 3.62
CA TRP A 247 18.02 5.86 4.67
C TRP A 247 19.21 5.87 5.65
N THR A 248 19.86 7.03 5.78
CA THR A 248 21.05 7.21 6.63
C THR A 248 20.76 8.02 7.90
N GLY A 249 19.49 8.31 8.20
CA GLY A 249 19.08 9.14 9.35
C GLY A 249 18.81 10.60 9.01
N GLN A 250 19.07 11.01 7.77
CA GLN A 250 18.85 12.38 7.28
C GLN A 250 18.29 12.37 5.86
N ILE A 251 17.53 13.40 5.51
CA ILE A 251 17.09 13.63 4.13
C ILE A 251 18.34 14.01 3.33
N GLY A 252 18.64 13.26 2.26
CA GLY A 252 19.74 13.58 1.36
C GLY A 252 19.54 15.00 0.81
N ARG A 253 20.58 15.84 0.93
CA ARG A 253 20.55 17.14 0.25
C ARG A 253 20.65 16.86 -1.25
N CYS A 254 19.69 17.38 -2.02
CA CYS A 254 19.81 17.40 -3.46
C CYS A 254 20.93 18.39 -3.80
N GLU A 255 22.15 17.90 -4.02
CA GLU A 255 23.18 18.71 -4.66
C GLU A 255 22.79 18.83 -6.13
N VAL A 256 22.12 19.93 -6.46
CA VAL A 256 21.93 20.35 -7.84
C VAL A 256 23.32 20.74 -8.35
N GLN A 257 23.94 19.84 -9.12
CA GLN A 257 25.07 20.18 -9.98
C GLN A 257 24.55 20.76 -11.30
#